data_AF-A0A843INW5-F1
#
_entry.id   AF-A0A843INW5-F1
#
_cell.length_a   1.000
_cell.length_b   1.000
_cell.length_c   1.000
_cell.angle_alpha   90.00
_cell.angle_beta   90.00
_cell.angle_gamma   90.00
#
_symmetry.space_group_name_H-M   'P 1'
#
loop_
_entity.id
_entity.type
_entity.pdbx_description
1 polymer ?
#
loop_
_entity_poly.entity_id
_entity_poly.type
_entity_poly.pdbx_seq_one_letter_code
_entity_poly.pdbx_strand_id
1 'polypeptide(L)'
;MVYEIEKATQIADNIHEFWINAPQVAGHGKAGQFLIIRLDDSGERIPLTISAVRGDSVRIVFMAVGKTTKQLAAMKAGDCIKDVAGPLGNPSDTSKIGNCVLIGGGVGIACLPILAKALKAAGNHVTGIIGARNEKLLLLSDELEKECDELVICTDDGSRGYHGFPADILKKRIETDKIDAVWIIGPAIMMKITSMATLSTGIKTIVNLNPIMVDGTGMCGSCRVTVDGKMKFACVDGPEFDAHLVDWNELMNRQRIYPAMEKESAELYAADPHRQDGINGHADGHADGHADGHGHVCTCGLSKANSGNEGKNENNGKTGNGVEN
;
A
#
# COMPACT_ATOMS: atom_id res chain seq x y z
N MET A 1 20.35 14.55 -1.09
CA MET A 1 19.45 14.92 0.02
C MET A 1 18.93 13.61 0.57
N VAL A 2 19.15 13.32 1.85
CA VAL A 2 18.75 12.06 2.50
C VAL A 2 17.64 12.37 3.50
N TYR A 3 16.66 11.49 3.63
CA TYR A 3 15.48 11.69 4.48
C TYR A 3 15.63 10.94 5.79
N GLU A 4 15.97 11.64 6.86
CA GLU A 4 16.25 11.06 8.17
C GLU A 4 14.98 10.54 8.85
N ILE A 5 15.07 9.37 9.47
CA ILE A 5 14.04 8.83 10.36
C ILE A 5 14.26 9.43 11.75
N GLU A 6 13.43 10.39 12.14
CA GLU A 6 13.53 11.03 13.45
C GLU A 6 13.03 10.13 14.59
N LYS A 7 12.07 9.26 14.28
CA LYS A 7 11.50 8.31 15.23
C LYS A 7 11.13 7.02 14.51
N ALA A 8 11.53 5.89 15.07
CA ALA A 8 11.14 4.55 14.65
C ALA A 8 10.57 3.81 15.87
N THR A 9 9.34 3.31 15.78
CA THR A 9 8.69 2.61 16.90
C THR A 9 7.83 1.47 16.40
N GLN A 10 7.98 0.30 17.00
CA GLN A 10 7.02 -0.79 16.79
C GLN A 10 5.81 -0.55 17.69
N ILE A 11 4.64 -0.33 17.08
CA ILE A 11 3.40 0.03 17.79
C ILE A 11 2.46 -1.15 18.01
N ALA A 12 2.63 -2.24 17.26
CA ALA A 12 1.96 -3.53 17.47
C ALA A 12 2.79 -4.65 16.81
N ASP A 13 2.32 -5.90 16.93
CA ASP A 13 2.99 -7.03 16.28
C ASP A 13 3.10 -6.82 14.76
N ASN A 14 4.33 -6.83 14.24
CA ASN A 14 4.68 -6.53 12.85
C ASN A 14 4.22 -5.16 12.32
N ILE A 15 3.86 -4.18 13.17
CA ILE A 15 3.39 -2.85 12.74
C ILE A 15 4.26 -1.76 13.33
N HIS A 16 4.76 -0.87 12.47
CA HIS A 16 5.76 0.14 12.80
C HIS A 16 5.27 1.54 12.44
N GLU A 17 5.56 2.51 13.31
CA GLU A 17 5.37 3.95 13.13
C GLU A 17 6.73 4.61 12.91
N PHE A 18 6.89 5.29 11.78
CA PHE A 18 8.09 6.07 11.47
C PHE A 18 7.71 7.53 11.27
N TRP A 19 8.50 8.44 11.85
CA TRP A 19 8.50 9.86 11.53
C TRP A 19 9.73 10.16 10.68
N ILE A 20 9.52 10.69 9.48
CA ILE A 20 10.56 10.97 8.50
C ILE A 20 10.62 12.47 8.28
N ASN A 21 11.81 13.06 8.44
CA ASN A 21 12.07 14.45 8.11
C ASN A 21 12.05 14.60 6.57
N ALA A 22 10.97 15.19 6.05
CA ALA A 22 10.73 15.37 4.62
C ALA A 22 9.98 16.69 4.39
N PRO A 23 10.65 17.85 4.55
CA PRO A 23 10.01 19.16 4.61
C PRO A 23 9.14 19.46 3.38
N GLN A 24 9.60 19.04 2.20
CA GLN A 24 8.89 19.22 0.94
C GLN A 24 7.55 18.45 0.88
N VAL A 25 7.49 17.28 1.52
CA VAL A 25 6.27 16.48 1.64
C VAL A 25 5.38 17.06 2.74
N ALA A 26 5.97 17.33 3.91
CA ALA A 26 5.26 17.80 5.09
C ALA A 26 4.52 19.12 4.84
N GLY A 27 5.15 20.08 4.15
CA GLY A 27 4.54 21.37 3.83
C GLY A 27 3.27 21.31 2.97
N HIS A 28 3.04 20.18 2.28
CA HIS A 28 1.91 20.03 1.34
C HIS A 28 1.01 18.82 1.62
N GLY A 29 1.40 17.95 2.56
CA GLY A 29 0.72 16.69 2.84
C GLY A 29 -0.68 16.89 3.42
N LYS A 30 -1.68 16.26 2.80
CA LYS A 30 -3.08 16.28 3.23
C LYS A 30 -3.61 14.86 3.44
N ALA A 31 -4.75 14.76 4.13
CA ALA A 31 -5.49 13.49 4.27
C ALA A 31 -5.78 12.89 2.88
N GLY A 32 -5.72 11.55 2.79
CA GLY A 32 -5.92 10.79 1.55
C GLY A 32 -4.67 10.64 0.68
N GLN A 33 -3.62 11.43 0.92
CA GLN A 33 -2.38 11.37 0.16
C GLN A 33 -1.38 10.36 0.71
N PHE A 34 -0.46 9.95 -0.14
CA PHE A 34 0.58 8.99 0.17
C PHE A 34 1.94 9.48 -0.35
N LEU A 35 2.99 8.72 -0.07
CA LEU A 35 4.33 8.93 -0.59
C LEU A 35 4.86 7.62 -1.17
N ILE A 36 5.83 7.71 -2.08
CA ILE A 36 6.60 6.57 -2.57
C ILE A 36 7.99 6.66 -1.94
N ILE A 37 8.45 5.57 -1.32
CA ILE A 37 9.83 5.46 -0.81
C ILE A 37 10.63 4.42 -1.56
N ARG A 38 11.95 4.62 -1.59
CA ARG A 38 12.95 3.60 -1.91
C ARG A 38 14.06 3.65 -0.87
N LEU A 39 14.42 2.49 -0.34
CA LEU A 39 15.32 2.39 0.82
C LEU A 39 16.80 2.52 0.45
N ASP A 40 17.22 1.90 -0.65
CA ASP A 40 18.61 1.83 -1.11
C ASP A 40 18.69 1.76 -2.65
N ASP A 41 19.91 1.69 -3.22
CA ASP A 41 20.11 1.66 -4.68
C ASP A 41 19.48 0.45 -5.39
N SER A 42 19.40 -0.68 -4.69
CA SER A 42 18.82 -1.94 -5.18
C SER A 42 17.35 -2.11 -4.80
N GLY A 43 16.82 -1.21 -3.97
CA GLY A 43 15.46 -1.27 -3.44
C GLY A 43 14.39 -1.00 -4.49
N GLU A 44 13.22 -1.60 -4.30
CA GLU A 44 12.01 -1.25 -5.03
C GLU A 44 11.35 0.03 -4.46
N ARG A 45 10.39 0.56 -5.21
CA ARG A 45 9.57 1.72 -4.83
C ARG A 45 8.24 1.23 -4.26
N ILE A 46 7.93 1.58 -3.01
CA ILE A 46 6.66 1.18 -2.37
C ILE A 46 5.82 2.39 -1.93
N PRO A 47 4.48 2.34 -2.10
CA PRO A 47 3.58 3.40 -1.63
C PRO A 47 3.28 3.22 -0.14
N LEU A 48 3.33 4.31 0.63
CA LEU A 48 2.91 4.35 2.03
C LEU A 48 2.11 5.62 2.32
N THR A 49 0.99 5.48 3.00
CA THR A 49 0.08 6.59 3.31
C THR A 49 0.69 7.56 4.31
N ILE A 50 0.46 8.86 4.11
CA ILE A 50 0.78 9.90 5.09
C ILE A 50 -0.27 9.84 6.20
N SER A 51 0.11 9.37 7.39
CA SER A 51 -0.81 9.19 8.52
C SER A 51 -0.86 10.40 9.47
N ALA A 52 0.14 11.28 9.40
CA ALA A 52 0.16 12.58 10.07
C ALA A 52 1.28 13.47 9.49
N VAL A 53 1.20 14.75 9.79
CA VAL A 53 2.23 15.76 9.50
C VAL A 53 2.52 16.54 10.78
N ARG A 54 3.80 16.81 11.07
CA ARG A 54 4.26 17.60 12.22
C ARG A 54 5.53 18.36 11.87
N GLY A 55 5.43 19.69 11.75
CA GLY A 55 6.56 20.51 11.31
C GLY A 55 7.04 20.06 9.93
N ASP A 56 8.32 19.74 9.82
CA ASP A 56 8.95 19.26 8.59
C ASP A 56 8.85 17.73 8.40
N SER A 57 8.17 17.03 9.31
CA SER A 57 8.14 15.56 9.32
C SER A 57 6.77 15.00 8.95
N VAL A 58 6.79 13.89 8.22
CA VAL A 58 5.62 13.08 7.90
C VAL A 58 5.66 11.78 8.67
N ARG A 59 4.50 11.33 9.14
CA ARG A 59 4.34 10.02 9.77
C ARG A 59 3.86 9.00 8.73
N ILE A 60 4.50 7.84 8.72
CA ILE A 60 4.02 6.65 8.04
C ILE A 60 3.76 5.56 9.08
N VAL A 61 2.76 4.72 8.81
CA VAL A 61 2.50 3.49 9.57
C VAL A 61 2.40 2.35 8.58
N PHE A 62 3.15 1.27 8.80
CA PHE A 62 3.24 0.16 7.87
C PHE A 62 3.33 -1.18 8.61
N MET A 63 2.97 -2.25 7.91
CA MET A 63 3.12 -3.62 8.40
C MET A 63 4.26 -4.32 7.68
N ALA A 64 5.10 -5.06 8.43
CA ALA A 64 6.22 -5.82 7.91
C ALA A 64 5.76 -7.13 7.23
N VAL A 65 5.27 -7.04 6.00
CA VAL A 65 4.67 -8.18 5.25
C VAL A 65 5.59 -8.81 4.20
N GLY A 66 6.50 -8.03 3.62
CA GLY A 66 7.42 -8.47 2.56
C GLY A 66 8.85 -7.95 2.78
N LYS A 67 9.75 -8.27 1.84
CA LYS A 67 11.18 -7.93 1.90
C LYS A 67 11.41 -6.46 2.25
N THR A 68 10.86 -5.54 1.48
CA THR A 68 11.11 -4.10 1.64
C THR A 68 10.55 -3.55 2.95
N THR A 69 9.34 -3.95 3.35
CA THR A 69 8.77 -3.52 4.64
C THR A 69 9.49 -4.13 5.85
N LYS A 70 10.05 -5.35 5.73
CA LYS A 70 10.88 -5.96 6.78
C LYS A 70 12.23 -5.26 6.90
N GLN A 71 12.82 -4.87 5.77
CA GLN A 71 14.03 -4.06 5.73
C GLN A 71 13.79 -2.67 6.35
N LEU A 72 12.68 -2.02 6.02
CA LEU A 72 12.29 -0.74 6.63
C LEU A 72 12.08 -0.88 8.14
N ALA A 73 11.41 -1.96 8.59
CA ALA A 73 11.19 -2.22 10.02
C ALA A 73 12.47 -2.42 10.83
N ALA A 74 13.58 -2.83 10.19
CA ALA A 74 14.89 -2.99 10.81
C ALA A 74 15.67 -1.67 10.95
N MET A 75 15.26 -0.62 10.23
CA MET A 75 15.87 0.70 10.34
C MET A 75 15.53 1.37 11.68
N LYS A 76 16.44 2.22 12.16
CA LYS A 76 16.37 2.89 13.46
C LYS A 76 16.27 4.41 13.28
N ALA A 77 15.95 5.11 14.37
CA ALA A 77 16.04 6.55 14.38
C ALA A 77 17.50 6.99 14.09
N GLY A 78 17.66 8.02 13.26
CA GLY A 78 18.94 8.46 12.71
C GLY A 78 19.35 7.79 11.39
N ASP A 79 18.72 6.67 11.01
CA ASP A 79 18.91 6.11 9.67
C ASP A 79 18.22 6.97 8.61
N CYS A 80 18.64 6.83 7.35
CA CYS A 80 18.16 7.63 6.24
C CYS A 80 17.45 6.77 5.18
N ILE A 81 16.30 7.24 4.71
CA ILE A 81 15.64 6.72 3.51
C ILE A 81 16.23 7.43 2.29
N LYS A 82 16.64 6.66 1.28
CA LYS A 82 17.32 7.17 0.09
C LYS A 82 16.42 8.11 -0.72
N ASP A 83 15.22 7.67 -1.06
CA ASP A 83 14.27 8.45 -1.85
C ASP A 83 12.91 8.51 -1.17
N VAL A 84 12.34 9.72 -1.07
CA VAL A 84 10.97 10.00 -0.66
C VAL A 84 10.35 10.94 -1.69
N ALA A 85 9.29 10.48 -2.35
CA ALA A 85 8.53 11.26 -3.32
C ALA A 85 7.09 11.46 -2.83
N GLY A 86 6.69 12.71 -2.63
CA GLY A 86 5.35 13.06 -2.17
C GLY A 86 5.13 14.56 -1.95
N PRO A 87 3.91 14.96 -1.54
CA PRO A 87 2.74 14.08 -1.43
C PRO A 87 2.19 13.68 -2.81
N LEU A 88 1.69 12.46 -2.94
CA LEU A 88 1.11 11.88 -4.16
C LEU A 88 -0.36 11.53 -3.95
N GLY A 89 -1.10 11.40 -5.04
CA GLY A 89 -2.54 11.21 -5.03
C GLY A 89 -3.32 12.50 -4.74
N ASN A 90 -4.61 12.45 -5.04
CA ASN A 90 -5.57 13.48 -4.72
C ASN A 90 -5.89 13.46 -3.22
N PRO A 91 -5.99 14.63 -2.58
CA PRO A 91 -6.42 14.71 -1.19
C PRO A 91 -7.87 14.30 -1.04
N SER A 92 -8.23 13.77 0.13
CA SER A 92 -9.62 13.44 0.47
C SER A 92 -10.50 14.70 0.40
N ASP A 93 -11.73 14.55 -0.09
CA ASP A 93 -12.76 15.58 -0.02
C ASP A 93 -13.20 15.77 1.43
N THR A 94 -12.62 16.79 2.07
CA THR A 94 -12.86 17.12 3.49
C THR A 94 -13.72 18.37 3.63
N SER A 95 -14.56 18.65 2.63
CA SER A 95 -15.54 19.73 2.68
C SER A 95 -16.62 19.50 3.75
N LYS A 96 -17.47 20.51 3.99
CA LYS A 96 -18.62 20.36 4.90
C LYS A 96 -19.72 19.56 4.21
N ILE A 97 -19.92 18.33 4.69
CA ILE A 97 -20.83 17.33 4.15
C ILE A 97 -21.98 17.07 5.13
N GLY A 98 -21.70 16.90 6.43
CA GLY A 98 -22.70 16.57 7.46
C GLY A 98 -22.19 15.48 8.39
N ASN A 99 -22.88 14.34 8.42
CA ASN A 99 -22.55 13.19 9.25
C ASN A 99 -21.66 12.21 8.46
N CYS A 100 -20.40 12.10 8.86
CA CYS A 100 -19.39 11.28 8.21
C CYS A 100 -19.04 10.06 9.07
N VAL A 101 -18.97 8.88 8.46
CA VAL A 101 -18.48 7.66 9.11
C VAL A 101 -17.13 7.27 8.53
N LEU A 102 -16.15 7.03 9.39
CA LEU A 102 -14.81 6.60 9.01
C LEU A 102 -14.59 5.16 9.46
N ILE A 103 -14.34 4.25 8.51
CA ILE A 103 -14.14 2.84 8.78
C ILE A 103 -12.71 2.43 8.47
N GLY A 104 -12.04 1.86 9.47
CA GLY A 104 -10.63 1.46 9.40
C GLY A 104 -10.43 0.01 9.75
N GLY A 105 -9.61 -0.70 8.99
CA GLY A 105 -9.21 -2.08 9.30
C GLY A 105 -7.72 -2.33 9.15
N GLY A 106 -7.12 -2.98 10.15
CA GLY A 106 -5.68 -3.22 10.20
C GLY A 106 -4.88 -1.91 10.10
N VAL A 107 -3.89 -1.86 9.22
CA VAL A 107 -3.09 -0.63 8.99
C VAL A 107 -3.93 0.52 8.44
N GLY A 108 -5.09 0.25 7.82
CA GLY A 108 -6.01 1.28 7.36
C GLY A 108 -6.53 2.18 8.48
N ILE A 109 -6.55 1.70 9.73
CA ILE A 109 -6.90 2.50 10.91
C ILE A 109 -5.96 3.70 11.05
N ALA A 110 -4.67 3.53 10.72
CA ALA A 110 -3.68 4.60 10.86
C ALA A 110 -3.92 5.79 9.91
N CYS A 111 -4.75 5.62 8.88
CA CYS A 111 -5.10 6.69 7.96
C CYS A 111 -6.25 7.57 8.50
N LEU A 112 -6.98 7.09 9.51
CA LEU A 112 -8.20 7.76 9.98
C LEU A 112 -7.95 9.03 10.79
N PRO A 113 -6.97 9.14 11.70
CA PRO A 113 -6.82 10.34 12.54
C PRO A 113 -6.66 11.64 11.73
N ILE A 114 -5.80 11.65 10.71
CA ILE A 114 -5.60 12.83 9.84
C ILE A 114 -6.86 13.19 9.06
N LEU A 115 -7.64 12.19 8.62
CA LEU A 115 -8.90 12.39 7.90
C LEU A 115 -10.01 12.90 8.84
N ALA A 116 -10.15 12.30 10.02
CA ALA A 116 -11.10 12.70 11.05
C ALA A 116 -10.88 14.16 11.45
N LYS A 117 -9.63 14.52 11.75
CA LYS A 117 -9.22 15.89 12.06
C LYS A 117 -9.61 16.88 10.96
N ALA A 118 -9.36 16.53 9.69
CA ALA A 118 -9.69 17.40 8.57
C ALA A 118 -11.21 17.57 8.39
N LEU A 119 -11.99 16.49 8.51
CA LEU A 119 -13.46 16.53 8.44
C LEU A 119 -14.06 17.33 9.61
N LYS A 120 -13.56 17.13 10.84
CA LYS A 120 -13.98 17.90 12.02
C LYS A 120 -13.69 19.38 11.86
N ALA A 121 -12.50 19.73 11.35
CA ALA A 121 -12.12 21.12 11.10
C ALA A 121 -13.05 21.82 10.10
N ALA A 122 -13.63 21.08 9.14
CA ALA A 122 -14.63 21.59 8.21
C ALA A 122 -16.07 21.64 8.78
N GLY A 123 -16.28 21.24 10.04
CA GLY A 123 -17.56 21.30 10.74
C GLY A 123 -18.48 20.12 10.48
N ASN A 124 -17.92 18.95 10.17
CA ASN A 124 -18.66 17.68 10.08
C ASN A 124 -18.79 17.02 11.46
N HIS A 125 -19.81 16.18 11.62
CA HIS A 125 -19.90 15.21 12.70
C HIS A 125 -19.23 13.91 12.27
N VAL A 126 -18.26 13.40 13.03
CA VAL A 126 -17.40 12.28 12.61
C VAL A 126 -17.53 11.11 13.57
N THR A 127 -18.02 9.98 13.06
CA THR A 127 -18.05 8.70 13.79
C THR A 127 -16.98 7.77 13.23
N GLY A 128 -16.03 7.34 14.06
CA GLY A 128 -15.07 6.30 13.72
C GLY A 128 -15.60 4.90 14.03
N ILE A 129 -15.38 3.94 13.13
CA ILE A 129 -15.62 2.51 13.36
C ILE A 129 -14.35 1.76 12.99
N ILE A 130 -13.66 1.19 13.97
CA ILE A 130 -12.39 0.48 13.72
C ILE A 130 -12.52 -1.01 13.98
N GLY A 131 -11.94 -1.83 13.10
CA GLY A 131 -11.92 -3.29 13.19
C GLY A 131 -10.50 -3.84 13.25
N ALA A 132 -10.25 -4.74 14.20
CA ALA A 132 -8.98 -5.46 14.32
C ALA A 132 -9.22 -6.92 14.71
N ARG A 133 -8.24 -7.81 14.50
CA ARG A 133 -8.38 -9.22 14.91
C ARG A 133 -8.48 -9.38 16.43
N ASN A 134 -7.78 -8.50 17.17
CA ASN A 134 -7.76 -8.46 18.63
C ASN A 134 -7.36 -7.05 19.09
N GLU A 135 -7.47 -6.80 20.40
CA GLU A 135 -7.21 -5.49 21.02
C GLU A 135 -5.79 -4.95 20.77
N LYS A 136 -4.79 -5.82 20.62
CA LYS A 136 -3.38 -5.44 20.44
C LYS A 136 -3.11 -4.85 19.05
N LEU A 137 -4.03 -5.04 18.12
CA LEU A 137 -3.96 -4.55 16.75
C LEU A 137 -4.83 -3.30 16.53
N LEU A 138 -5.41 -2.72 17.58
CA LEU A 138 -6.15 -1.46 17.52
C LEU A 138 -5.20 -0.27 17.50
N LEU A 139 -4.67 0.01 16.31
CA LEU A 139 -3.70 1.08 16.07
C LEU A 139 -4.30 2.45 16.33
N LEU A 140 -3.56 3.32 17.02
CA LEU A 140 -3.87 4.75 17.17
C LEU A 140 -5.31 5.04 17.65
N SER A 141 -5.95 4.10 18.37
CA SER A 141 -7.35 4.25 18.81
C SER A 141 -7.55 5.47 19.71
N ASP A 142 -6.61 5.74 20.63
CA ASP A 142 -6.65 6.92 21.51
C ASP A 142 -6.44 8.24 20.76
N GLU A 143 -5.73 8.23 19.63
CA GLU A 143 -5.56 9.40 18.78
C GLU A 143 -6.83 9.65 17.97
N LEU A 144 -7.40 8.58 17.39
CA LEU A 144 -8.65 8.66 16.63
C LEU A 144 -9.83 9.08 17.50
N GLU A 145 -9.91 8.59 18.74
CA GLU A 145 -10.98 8.96 19.70
C GLU A 145 -11.02 10.48 19.95
N LYS A 146 -9.85 11.15 19.97
CA LYS A 146 -9.77 12.60 20.15
C LYS A 146 -10.19 13.40 18.92
N GLU A 147 -10.09 12.79 17.74
CA GLU A 147 -10.39 13.42 16.45
C GLU A 147 -11.80 13.06 15.94
N CYS A 148 -12.56 12.24 16.67
CA CYS A 148 -13.93 11.84 16.37
C CYS A 148 -14.92 12.39 17.41
N ASP A 149 -16.19 12.51 17.03
CA ASP A 149 -17.30 12.73 17.98
C ASP A 149 -17.69 11.44 18.71
N GLU A 150 -17.50 10.31 18.03
CA GLU A 150 -17.76 8.97 18.56
C GLU A 150 -16.78 7.97 17.95
N LEU A 151 -16.27 7.03 18.75
CA LEU A 151 -15.46 5.91 18.29
C LEU A 151 -16.11 4.58 18.70
N VAL A 152 -16.42 3.75 17.71
CA VAL A 152 -16.88 2.37 17.89
C VAL A 152 -15.74 1.42 17.55
N ILE A 153 -15.47 0.50 18.47
CA ILE A 153 -14.40 -0.49 18.33
C ILE A 153 -15.01 -1.87 18.10
N CYS A 154 -14.46 -2.60 17.13
CA CYS A 154 -14.81 -3.98 16.82
C CYS A 154 -13.57 -4.87 16.84
N THR A 155 -13.70 -6.06 17.42
CA THR A 155 -12.67 -7.09 17.41
C THR A 155 -13.22 -8.44 16.97
N ASP A 156 -12.46 -9.17 16.15
CA ASP A 156 -12.88 -10.50 15.66
C ASP A 156 -12.99 -11.52 16.79
N ASP A 157 -12.22 -11.36 17.87
CA ASP A 157 -12.20 -12.26 19.04
C ASP A 157 -13.01 -11.72 20.25
N GLY A 158 -13.60 -10.53 20.13
CA GLY A 158 -14.34 -9.87 21.21
C GLY A 158 -13.47 -9.34 22.36
N SER A 159 -12.15 -9.29 22.21
CA SER A 159 -11.23 -8.79 23.24
C SER A 159 -11.47 -7.32 23.63
N ARG A 160 -11.97 -6.49 22.69
CA ARG A 160 -12.39 -5.11 22.98
C ARG A 160 -13.56 -4.68 22.11
N GLY A 161 -14.53 -4.01 22.72
CA GLY A 161 -15.70 -3.47 22.04
C GLY A 161 -16.64 -4.54 21.51
N TYR A 162 -17.16 -4.36 20.30
CA TYR A 162 -18.10 -5.28 19.68
C TYR A 162 -17.39 -6.50 19.10
N HIS A 163 -17.90 -7.70 19.38
CA HIS A 163 -17.43 -8.93 18.76
C HIS A 163 -18.04 -9.08 17.35
N GLY A 164 -17.22 -8.87 16.32
CA GLY A 164 -17.65 -8.95 14.91
C GLY A 164 -16.99 -7.89 14.04
N PHE A 165 -17.58 -7.61 12.88
CA PHE A 165 -16.96 -6.79 11.84
C PHE A 165 -17.54 -5.36 11.79
N PRO A 166 -16.74 -4.36 11.36
CA PRO A 166 -17.23 -3.00 11.14
C PRO A 166 -18.44 -2.90 10.20
N ALA A 167 -18.55 -3.82 9.24
CA ALA A 167 -19.69 -3.89 8.32
C ALA A 167 -21.03 -4.13 9.04
N ASP A 168 -21.02 -4.90 10.14
CA ASP A 168 -22.23 -5.21 10.90
C ASP A 168 -22.70 -3.98 11.70
N ILE A 169 -21.75 -3.22 12.25
CA ILE A 169 -22.04 -1.95 12.91
C ILE A 169 -22.56 -0.94 11.91
N LEU A 170 -21.91 -0.79 10.76
CA LEU A 170 -22.34 0.15 9.73
C LEU A 170 -23.79 -0.12 9.30
N LYS A 171 -24.18 -1.39 9.06
CA LYS A 171 -25.56 -1.76 8.72
C LYS A 171 -26.56 -1.29 9.78
N LYS A 172 -26.26 -1.53 11.06
CA LYS A 172 -27.12 -1.09 12.18
C LYS A 172 -27.23 0.44 12.24
N ARG A 173 -26.11 1.16 12.05
CA ARG A 173 -26.09 2.63 12.10
C ARG A 173 -26.84 3.27 10.94
N ILE A 174 -26.82 2.67 9.76
CA ILE A 174 -27.61 3.14 8.60
C ILE A 174 -29.12 3.12 8.90
N GLU A 175 -29.59 2.21 9.75
CA GLU A 175 -31.01 2.11 10.12
C GLU A 175 -31.43 3.17 11.16
N THR A 176 -30.50 3.61 12.01
CA THR A 176 -30.79 4.50 13.14
C THR A 176 -30.36 5.94 12.93
N ASP A 177 -29.32 6.15 12.14
CA ASP A 177 -28.64 7.43 12.02
C ASP A 177 -28.76 7.99 10.60
N LYS A 178 -28.75 9.31 10.50
CA LYS A 178 -28.49 9.97 9.22
C LYS A 178 -26.99 9.92 8.93
N ILE A 179 -26.58 9.28 7.85
CA ILE A 179 -25.20 9.22 7.36
C ILE A 179 -25.14 9.87 5.99
N ASP A 180 -24.32 10.91 5.82
CA ASP A 180 -24.18 11.65 4.56
C ASP A 180 -22.99 11.12 3.73
N ALA A 181 -21.92 10.63 4.37
CA ALA A 181 -20.79 10.00 3.68
C ALA A 181 -20.06 8.95 4.55
N VAL A 182 -19.45 7.97 3.89
CA VAL A 182 -18.66 6.90 4.52
C VAL A 182 -17.29 6.79 3.84
N TRP A 183 -16.20 6.75 4.60
CA TRP A 183 -14.89 6.32 4.11
C TRP A 183 -14.56 4.94 4.65
N ILE A 184 -14.04 4.06 3.80
CA ILE A 184 -13.64 2.70 4.17
C ILE A 184 -12.20 2.47 3.72
N ILE A 185 -11.31 2.24 4.68
CA ILE A 185 -9.87 2.10 4.44
C ILE A 185 -9.37 0.82 5.10
N GLY A 186 -8.81 -0.09 4.31
CA GLY A 186 -8.25 -1.35 4.81
C GLY A 186 -7.97 -2.35 3.70
N PRO A 187 -7.92 -3.65 4.01
CA PRO A 187 -7.75 -4.69 2.99
C PRO A 187 -8.85 -4.64 1.91
N ALA A 188 -8.51 -4.90 0.65
CA ALA A 188 -9.46 -4.81 -0.47
C ALA A 188 -10.74 -5.63 -0.25
N ILE A 189 -10.62 -6.81 0.36
CA ILE A 189 -11.79 -7.64 0.70
C ILE A 189 -12.69 -6.99 1.77
N MET A 190 -12.10 -6.31 2.75
CA MET A 190 -12.85 -5.58 3.77
C MET A 190 -13.56 -4.38 3.14
N MET A 191 -12.85 -3.61 2.33
CA MET A 191 -13.43 -2.46 1.62
C MET A 191 -14.62 -2.89 0.74
N LYS A 192 -14.47 -3.98 -0.01
CA LYS A 192 -15.54 -4.60 -0.80
C LYS A 192 -16.73 -4.99 0.06
N ILE A 193 -16.53 -5.76 1.12
CA ILE A 193 -17.65 -6.30 1.92
C ILE A 193 -18.38 -5.19 2.68
N THR A 194 -17.63 -4.26 3.28
CA THR A 194 -18.22 -3.15 4.04
C THR A 194 -18.97 -2.18 3.13
N SER A 195 -18.46 -1.88 1.93
CA SER A 195 -19.15 -0.94 1.01
C SER A 195 -20.51 -1.46 0.55
N MET A 196 -20.70 -2.78 0.47
CA MET A 196 -22.00 -3.39 0.13
C MET A 196 -23.12 -3.02 1.11
N ALA A 197 -22.80 -2.67 2.37
CA ALA A 197 -23.80 -2.21 3.33
C ALA A 197 -24.48 -0.90 2.92
N THR A 198 -23.86 -0.13 2.01
CA THR A 198 -24.34 1.20 1.55
C THR A 198 -24.82 1.20 0.10
N LEU A 199 -24.76 0.06 -0.60
CA LEU A 199 -25.02 0.02 -2.05
C LEU A 199 -26.44 0.46 -2.41
N SER A 200 -27.43 0.09 -1.59
CA SER A 200 -28.85 0.40 -1.83
C SER A 200 -29.35 1.65 -1.10
N THR A 201 -28.46 2.38 -0.41
CA THR A 201 -28.85 3.49 0.48
C THR A 201 -28.66 4.86 -0.15
N GLY A 202 -27.92 4.95 -1.25
CA GLY A 202 -27.54 6.23 -1.87
C GLY A 202 -26.52 7.04 -1.06
N ILE A 203 -25.96 6.47 0.01
CA ILE A 203 -24.92 7.12 0.82
C ILE A 203 -23.63 7.16 0.00
N LYS A 204 -22.97 8.33 -0.03
CA LYS A 204 -21.67 8.50 -0.70
C LYS A 204 -20.64 7.63 0.03
N THR A 205 -20.12 6.60 -0.61
CA THR A 205 -19.16 5.68 -0.01
C THR A 205 -17.83 5.73 -0.75
N ILE A 206 -16.79 6.18 -0.05
CA ILE A 206 -15.45 6.36 -0.55
C ILE A 206 -14.55 5.23 -0.04
N VAL A 207 -13.72 4.68 -0.91
CA VAL A 207 -12.70 3.68 -0.58
C VAL A 207 -11.33 4.16 -0.99
N ASN A 208 -10.31 3.89 -0.17
CA ASN A 208 -8.92 4.19 -0.50
C ASN A 208 -8.24 2.94 -1.06
N LEU A 209 -8.10 2.87 -2.39
CA LEU A 209 -7.62 1.67 -3.08
C LEU A 209 -6.11 1.50 -2.94
N ASN A 210 -5.68 0.25 -2.85
CA ASN A 210 -4.28 -0.15 -2.67
C ASN A 210 -3.76 -1.05 -3.82
N PRO A 211 -3.82 -0.64 -5.10
CA PRO A 211 -3.21 -1.40 -6.18
C PRO A 211 -1.68 -1.33 -6.11
N ILE A 212 -1.02 -2.18 -6.89
CA ILE A 212 0.43 -2.15 -7.07
C ILE A 212 0.83 -0.80 -7.69
N MET A 213 1.86 -0.14 -7.16
CA MET A 213 2.40 1.10 -7.68
C MET A 213 3.90 0.97 -7.95
N VAL A 214 4.43 1.79 -8.87
CA VAL A 214 5.86 1.84 -9.20
C VAL A 214 6.35 3.29 -9.18
N ASP A 215 5.91 4.10 -10.15
CA ASP A 215 6.31 5.51 -10.25
C ASP A 215 5.52 6.38 -9.26
N GLY A 216 4.19 6.19 -9.20
CA GLY A 216 3.28 6.98 -8.37
C GLY A 216 2.88 8.33 -9.00
N THR A 217 3.16 8.54 -10.29
CA THR A 217 3.03 9.83 -10.98
C THR A 217 2.24 9.74 -12.30
N GLY A 218 1.62 8.59 -12.58
CA GLY A 218 0.79 8.37 -13.76
C GLY A 218 1.53 7.94 -15.04
N MET A 219 2.83 7.61 -14.95
CA MET A 219 3.65 7.34 -16.14
C MET A 219 3.54 5.90 -16.65
N CYS A 220 3.25 4.91 -15.80
CA CYS A 220 3.33 3.49 -16.19
C CYS A 220 1.99 2.72 -16.22
N GLY A 221 0.95 3.19 -15.51
CA GLY A 221 -0.33 2.48 -15.42
C GLY A 221 -0.32 1.20 -14.56
N SER A 222 0.73 0.93 -13.77
CA SER A 222 0.76 -0.21 -12.83
C SER A 222 -0.38 -0.13 -11.81
N CYS A 223 -0.69 1.08 -11.34
CA CYS A 223 -1.76 1.35 -10.39
C CYS A 223 -3.16 1.44 -11.03
N ARG A 224 -3.33 0.96 -12.26
CA ARG A 224 -4.63 1.03 -12.92
C ARG A 224 -5.69 0.24 -12.17
N VAL A 225 -6.90 0.78 -12.19
CA VAL A 225 -8.14 0.20 -11.69
C VAL A 225 -9.26 0.56 -12.66
N THR A 226 -10.28 -0.31 -12.77
CA THR A 226 -11.52 0.03 -13.48
C THR A 226 -12.53 0.62 -12.50
N VAL A 227 -12.98 1.84 -12.79
CA VAL A 227 -14.02 2.56 -12.04
C VAL A 227 -15.06 3.05 -13.04
N ASP A 228 -16.33 2.66 -12.86
CA ASP A 228 -17.42 3.00 -13.77
C ASP A 228 -17.13 2.59 -15.23
N GLY A 229 -16.59 1.39 -15.41
CA GLY A 229 -16.20 0.85 -16.72
C GLY A 229 -15.04 1.60 -17.40
N LYS A 230 -14.41 2.57 -16.72
CA LYS A 230 -13.30 3.37 -17.25
C LYS A 230 -12.00 3.04 -16.51
N MET A 231 -10.92 2.96 -17.27
CA MET A 231 -9.59 2.81 -16.69
C MET A 231 -9.17 4.12 -16.00
N LYS A 232 -8.75 4.01 -14.74
CA LYS A 232 -8.26 5.09 -13.88
C LYS A 232 -6.93 4.70 -13.27
N PHE A 233 -6.06 5.65 -12.98
CA PHE A 233 -4.77 5.42 -12.34
C PHE A 233 -4.83 5.89 -10.90
N ALA A 234 -4.81 4.97 -9.94
CA ALA A 234 -5.01 5.30 -8.53
C ALA A 234 -4.00 6.34 -7.98
N CYS A 235 -2.79 6.42 -8.53
CA CYS A 235 -1.80 7.40 -8.09
C CYS A 235 -2.08 8.87 -8.52
N VAL A 236 -2.94 9.09 -9.52
CA VAL A 236 -3.25 10.44 -10.06
C VAL A 236 -4.74 10.75 -10.08
N ASP A 237 -5.59 9.77 -10.37
CA ASP A 237 -7.05 9.92 -10.29
C ASP A 237 -7.57 9.68 -8.87
N GLY A 238 -6.85 8.90 -8.05
CA GLY A 238 -7.24 8.48 -6.70
C GLY A 238 -6.26 8.94 -5.62
N PRO A 239 -5.97 8.14 -4.58
CA PRO A 239 -6.33 6.72 -4.43
C PRO A 239 -7.77 6.49 -3.95
N GLU A 240 -8.49 7.56 -3.62
CA GLU A 240 -9.89 7.51 -3.20
C GLU A 240 -10.85 7.47 -4.40
N PHE A 241 -11.76 6.50 -4.39
CA PHE A 241 -12.78 6.32 -5.42
C PHE A 241 -14.14 5.99 -4.80
N ASP A 242 -15.21 6.15 -5.60
CA ASP A 242 -16.54 5.67 -5.25
C ASP A 242 -16.54 4.14 -5.19
N ALA A 243 -16.83 3.60 -4.00
CA ALA A 243 -16.78 2.18 -3.71
C ALA A 243 -17.76 1.34 -4.53
N HIS A 244 -18.87 1.94 -4.98
CA HIS A 244 -19.92 1.25 -5.74
C HIS A 244 -19.59 1.15 -7.23
N LEU A 245 -18.56 1.86 -7.70
CA LEU A 245 -18.14 1.89 -9.10
C LEU A 245 -16.85 1.10 -9.36
N VAL A 246 -16.19 0.58 -8.32
CA VAL A 246 -14.91 -0.14 -8.42
C VAL A 246 -15.10 -1.59 -8.88
N ASP A 247 -14.30 -2.03 -9.85
CA ASP A 247 -14.14 -3.47 -10.14
C ASP A 247 -13.21 -4.11 -9.09
N TRP A 248 -13.84 -4.64 -8.04
CA TRP A 248 -13.14 -5.31 -6.95
C TRP A 248 -12.43 -6.60 -7.36
N ASN A 249 -12.97 -7.33 -8.34
CA ASN A 249 -12.39 -8.60 -8.76
C ASN A 249 -11.11 -8.35 -9.56
N GLU A 250 -11.11 -7.36 -10.45
CA GLU A 250 -9.90 -6.91 -11.14
C GLU A 250 -8.84 -6.48 -10.12
N LEU A 251 -9.18 -5.58 -9.19
CA LEU A 251 -8.22 -5.08 -8.20
C LEU A 251 -7.57 -6.22 -7.40
N MET A 252 -8.37 -7.13 -6.84
CA MET A 252 -7.86 -8.23 -6.02
C MET A 252 -7.03 -9.24 -6.84
N ASN A 253 -7.38 -9.49 -8.10
CA ASN A 253 -6.57 -10.32 -8.99
C ASN A 253 -5.22 -9.66 -9.28
N ARG A 254 -5.22 -8.34 -9.52
CA ARG A 254 -3.99 -7.57 -9.78
C ARG A 254 -3.06 -7.52 -8.58
N GLN A 255 -3.59 -7.49 -7.36
CA GLN A 255 -2.80 -7.57 -6.12
C GLN A 255 -2.08 -8.91 -5.93
N ARG A 256 -2.45 -9.95 -6.70
CA ARG A 256 -1.89 -11.31 -6.58
C ARG A 256 -1.01 -11.71 -7.76
N ILE A 257 -0.44 -10.74 -8.49
CA ILE A 257 0.41 -11.02 -9.66
C ILE A 257 1.80 -11.54 -9.24
N TYR A 258 2.41 -10.97 -8.20
CA TYR A 258 3.79 -11.27 -7.79
C TYR A 258 4.03 -12.14 -6.54
N PRO A 259 3.08 -12.90 -5.95
CA PRO A 259 3.33 -13.65 -4.70
C PRO A 259 4.55 -14.57 -4.72
N ALA A 260 4.85 -15.20 -5.86
CA ALA A 260 6.01 -16.08 -5.99
C ALA A 260 7.34 -15.30 -5.87
N MET A 261 7.45 -14.16 -6.56
CA MET A 261 8.64 -13.30 -6.55
C MET A 261 8.79 -12.57 -5.21
N GLU A 262 7.66 -12.13 -4.62
CA GLU A 262 7.62 -11.52 -3.29
C GLU A 262 8.13 -12.49 -2.22
N LYS A 263 7.70 -13.76 -2.30
CA LYS A 263 8.16 -14.83 -1.39
C LYS A 263 9.64 -15.10 -1.56
N GLU A 264 10.10 -15.31 -2.79
CA GLU A 264 11.53 -15.54 -3.09
C GLU A 264 12.40 -14.40 -2.57
N SER A 265 12.01 -13.15 -2.83
CA SER A 265 12.74 -11.96 -2.35
C SER A 265 12.82 -11.91 -0.82
N ALA A 266 11.72 -12.23 -0.13
CA ALA A 266 11.68 -12.26 1.33
C ALA A 266 12.53 -13.39 1.93
N GLU A 267 12.57 -14.56 1.28
CA GLU A 267 13.40 -15.70 1.69
C GLU A 267 14.89 -15.40 1.51
N LEU A 268 15.28 -14.80 0.37
CA LEU A 268 16.66 -14.37 0.14
C LEU A 268 17.12 -13.31 1.14
N TYR A 269 16.25 -12.37 1.51
CA TYR A 269 16.54 -11.38 2.55
C TYR A 269 16.67 -12.01 3.94
N ALA A 270 15.82 -12.98 4.28
CA ALA A 270 15.89 -13.68 5.56
C ALA A 270 17.15 -14.54 5.72
N ALA A 271 17.69 -15.06 4.60
CA ALA A 271 18.88 -15.90 4.57
C ALA A 271 20.20 -15.11 4.65
N ASP A 272 20.19 -13.79 4.44
CA ASP A 272 21.38 -12.94 4.46
C ASP A 272 21.46 -12.14 5.78
N PRO A 273 22.30 -12.56 6.75
CA PRO A 273 22.43 -11.87 8.03
C PRO A 273 23.05 -10.47 7.90
N HIS A 274 23.87 -10.21 6.88
CA HIS A 274 24.54 -8.91 6.70
C HIS A 274 23.58 -7.81 6.22
N ARG A 275 22.44 -8.18 5.62
CA ARG A 275 21.40 -7.22 5.19
C ARG A 275 20.41 -6.85 6.29
N GLN A 276 20.46 -7.50 7.44
CA GLN A 276 19.52 -7.29 8.54
C GLN A 276 19.97 -6.19 9.53
N ASP A 277 21.22 -5.75 9.47
CA ASP A 277 21.83 -4.78 10.41
C ASP A 277 21.58 -3.29 10.07
N GLY A 278 20.61 -3.00 9.20
CA GLY A 278 20.27 -1.63 8.80
C GLY A 278 21.18 -1.10 7.68
N ILE A 279 20.70 -0.08 6.96
CA ILE A 279 21.27 0.38 5.68
C ILE A 279 22.65 1.07 5.84
N ASN A 280 23.09 1.31 7.07
CA ASN A 280 24.31 2.06 7.37
C ASN A 280 25.56 1.19 7.63
N GLY A 281 25.48 -0.12 7.45
CA GLY A 281 26.61 -1.04 7.63
C GLY A 281 27.33 -1.43 6.34
N HIS A 282 27.85 -0.48 5.55
CA HIS A 282 29.02 -0.69 4.66
C HIS A 282 29.48 0.62 4.02
N ALA A 283 30.34 1.33 4.76
CA ALA A 283 31.22 2.34 4.21
C ALA A 283 32.63 2.17 4.82
N ASP A 284 33.17 0.95 4.76
CA ASP A 284 34.59 0.72 5.02
C ASP A 284 35.23 0.12 3.77
N GLY A 285 36.06 0.94 3.15
CA GLY A 285 36.77 0.60 1.93
C GLY A 285 37.86 -0.43 2.18
N HIS A 286 37.93 -1.41 1.29
CA HIS A 286 39.20 -1.95 0.83
C HIS A 286 39.29 -1.77 -0.67
N ALA A 287 39.93 -0.66 -1.06
CA ALA A 287 40.59 -0.56 -2.34
C ALA A 287 41.87 -1.39 -2.27
N ASP A 288 41.80 -2.66 -2.67
CA ASP A 288 42.98 -3.41 -3.07
C ASP A 288 43.06 -3.38 -4.58
N GLY A 289 43.93 -2.51 -5.07
CA GLY A 289 44.28 -2.40 -6.46
C GLY A 289 45.08 -3.61 -6.91
N HIS A 290 44.53 -4.39 -7.83
CA HIS A 290 45.33 -5.08 -8.83
C HIS A 290 44.79 -4.72 -10.21
N ALA A 291 45.54 -3.82 -10.84
CA ALA A 291 45.48 -3.58 -12.27
C ALA A 291 46.04 -4.82 -12.96
N ASP A 292 45.21 -5.51 -13.72
CA ASP A 292 45.65 -6.25 -14.90
C ASP A 292 44.60 -6.05 -15.97
N GLY A 293 44.97 -5.23 -16.95
CA GLY A 293 44.11 -4.89 -18.07
C GLY A 293 44.04 -6.06 -19.05
N HIS A 294 42.83 -6.45 -19.42
CA HIS A 294 42.49 -6.87 -20.77
C HIS A 294 41.00 -6.63 -20.98
N GLY A 295 40.68 -5.61 -21.79
CA GLY A 295 39.32 -5.35 -22.22
C GLY A 295 38.82 -6.49 -23.11
N HIS A 296 37.70 -7.09 -22.75
CA HIS A 296 36.86 -7.84 -23.69
C HIS A 296 35.39 -7.59 -23.40
N VAL A 297 34.79 -6.88 -24.35
CA VAL A 297 33.35 -6.85 -24.62
C VAL A 297 32.89 -8.29 -24.80
N CYS A 298 31.89 -8.76 -24.04
CA CYS A 298 31.27 -10.05 -24.29
C CYS A 298 29.75 -9.91 -24.38
N THR A 299 29.33 -9.79 -25.64
CA THR A 299 27.97 -9.94 -26.16
C THR A 299 27.46 -11.37 -25.96
N CYS A 300 26.14 -11.49 -25.73
CA CYS A 300 25.24 -12.61 -26.01
C CYS A 300 25.79 -14.06 -26.09
N GLY A 301 25.19 -14.96 -25.30
CA GLY A 301 25.45 -16.40 -25.39
C GLY A 301 24.23 -17.25 -25.03
N LEU A 302 23.13 -17.09 -25.77
CA LEU A 302 22.12 -18.13 -25.93
C LEU A 302 22.72 -19.32 -26.72
N SER A 303 22.22 -20.52 -26.40
CA SER A 303 22.33 -21.78 -27.16
C SER A 303 23.60 -22.63 -27.01
N LYS A 304 23.45 -23.74 -26.29
CA LYS A 304 24.04 -25.03 -26.66
C LYS A 304 22.94 -26.09 -26.53
N ALA A 305 22.32 -26.42 -27.66
CA ALA A 305 21.54 -27.64 -27.84
C ALA A 305 22.41 -28.64 -28.61
N ASN A 306 22.33 -29.89 -28.17
CA ASN A 306 23.09 -31.05 -28.61
C ASN A 306 23.08 -31.27 -30.13
N SER A 307 24.27 -31.58 -30.66
CA SER A 307 24.48 -32.21 -31.96
C SER A 307 24.53 -33.73 -31.83
N GLY A 308 23.89 -34.44 -32.76
CA GLY A 308 24.31 -35.76 -33.19
C GLY A 308 23.21 -36.84 -33.18
N ASN A 309 22.53 -37.01 -34.32
CA ASN A 309 22.56 -38.29 -35.03
C ASN A 309 22.01 -38.13 -36.46
N GLU A 310 22.81 -38.52 -37.45
CA GLU A 310 22.41 -38.62 -38.86
C GLU A 310 21.72 -39.97 -39.13
N GLY A 311 20.74 -39.97 -40.03
CA GLY A 311 20.11 -41.19 -40.54
C GLY A 311 19.15 -40.90 -41.69
N LYS A 312 19.60 -41.18 -42.92
CA LYS A 312 18.90 -41.03 -44.21
C LYS A 312 17.58 -41.82 -44.26
N ASN A 313 16.53 -41.28 -44.90
CA ASN A 313 15.95 -41.86 -46.13
C ASN A 313 14.73 -41.09 -46.70
N GLU A 314 14.82 -40.85 -48.01
CA GLU A 314 13.79 -41.03 -49.06
C GLU A 314 12.44 -40.27 -49.05
N ASN A 315 12.39 -39.26 -49.92
CA ASN A 315 11.48 -39.08 -51.08
C ASN A 315 10.08 -39.73 -51.08
N ASN A 316 9.04 -38.88 -51.09
CA ASN A 316 7.79 -38.91 -51.89
C ASN A 316 6.84 -37.90 -51.23
N GLY A 317 6.38 -36.80 -51.84
CA GLY A 317 5.68 -36.73 -53.11
C GLY A 317 4.17 -36.93 -52.91
N LYS A 318 3.41 -35.84 -52.67
CA LYS A 318 2.04 -35.54 -53.18
C LYS A 318 1.27 -34.51 -52.35
N THR A 319 1.06 -33.34 -52.96
CA THR A 319 -0.23 -32.63 -53.18
C THR A 319 -1.43 -32.92 -52.26
N GLY A 320 -2.07 -31.86 -51.74
CA GLY A 320 -3.48 -31.92 -51.32
C GLY A 320 -3.98 -30.70 -50.56
N ASN A 321 -4.56 -29.73 -51.27
CA ASN A 321 -5.41 -28.65 -50.75
C ASN A 321 -6.78 -29.18 -50.24
N GLY A 322 -7.42 -28.41 -49.36
CA GLY A 322 -8.86 -28.42 -48.99
C GLY A 322 -9.01 -28.11 -47.49
N VAL A 323 -9.47 -26.94 -47.01
CA VAL A 323 -10.73 -26.17 -47.22
C VAL A 323 -11.98 -26.91 -46.74
N GLU A 324 -12.71 -26.24 -45.81
CA GLU A 324 -14.09 -26.44 -45.32
C GLU A 324 -14.36 -27.65 -44.40
N ASN A 325 -15.04 -27.56 -43.25
CA ASN A 325 -16.03 -26.60 -42.71
C ASN A 325 -15.77 -26.27 -41.23
#